data_AF-A0AAJ3FVI8-F1
#
_entry.id   AF-A0AAJ3FVI8-F1
#
_cell.length_a   1.000
_cell.length_b   1.000
_cell.length_c   1.000
_cell.angle_alpha   90.00
_cell.angle_beta   90.00
_cell.angle_gamma   90.00
#
_symmetry.space_group_name_H-M   'P 1'
#
loop_
_entity.id
_entity.type
_entity.pdbx_description
1 polymer ?
#
loop_
_entity_poly.entity_id
_entity_poly.type
_entity_poly.pdbx_seq_one_letter_code
_entity_poly.pdbx_strand_id
1 'polypeptide(L)'
;MFIASYRMDALKGILSLRSLLPWTPKTVAVVQELADISPQFSEIYKQASQAESYGLGEIAGVGFRKSLEYLIKDYCTAQNPDKEEDIKKRPIAQVIEAFVSNENVKQCAKRAIWLGNDETHYVRKWEGKDIKDLKLLIQITVNWIQQEVITKKLLEDMQ
;
A
#
# COMPACT_ATOMS: atom_id res chain seq x y z
N MET A 1 -22.62 15.08 -14.81
CA MET A 1 -23.34 16.17 -14.10
C MET A 1 -22.52 16.53 -12.88
N PHE A 2 -22.23 17.81 -12.68
CA PHE A 2 -21.50 18.30 -11.50
C PHE A 2 -22.49 18.98 -10.55
N ILE A 3 -22.39 18.73 -9.25
CA ILE A 3 -23.28 19.31 -8.23
C ILE A 3 -22.44 20.12 -7.25
N ALA A 4 -22.80 21.39 -7.07
CA ALA A 4 -22.20 22.28 -6.08
C ALA A 4 -23.22 22.59 -4.98
N SER A 5 -22.82 22.40 -3.72
CA SER A 5 -23.60 22.80 -2.54
C SER A 5 -23.03 24.08 -1.97
N TYR A 6 -23.89 25.05 -1.65
CA TYR A 6 -23.50 26.31 -1.02
C TYR A 6 -24.21 26.49 0.32
N ARG A 7 -23.53 27.11 1.27
CA ARG A 7 -24.11 27.60 2.53
C ARG A 7 -24.26 29.12 2.45
N MET A 8 -25.49 29.59 2.61
CA MET A 8 -25.80 31.03 2.65
C MET A 8 -25.64 31.55 4.08
N ASP A 9 -24.85 32.62 4.24
CA ASP A 9 -24.88 33.48 5.42
C ASP A 9 -25.90 34.59 5.15
N ALA A 10 -27.09 34.46 5.76
CA ALA A 10 -28.20 35.38 5.55
C ALA A 10 -27.93 36.80 6.05
N LEU A 11 -27.02 36.99 7.01
CA LEU A 11 -26.70 38.29 7.58
C LEU A 11 -25.73 39.08 6.70
N LYS A 12 -24.82 38.37 6.01
CA LYS A 12 -23.80 38.98 5.14
C LYS A 12 -24.14 38.91 3.65
N GLY A 13 -25.16 38.15 3.26
CA GLY A 13 -25.51 37.89 1.86
C GLY A 13 -24.45 37.08 1.10
N ILE A 14 -23.57 36.39 1.82
CA ILE A 14 -22.43 35.65 1.22
C ILE A 14 -22.78 34.17 1.11
N LEU A 15 -22.51 33.58 -0.05
CA LEU A 15 -22.56 32.14 -0.28
C LEU A 15 -21.14 31.57 -0.12
N SER A 16 -20.99 30.57 0.73
CA SER A 16 -19.74 29.81 0.88
C SER A 16 -19.92 28.42 0.26
N LEU A 17 -18.97 28.01 -0.59
CA LEU A 17 -18.97 26.68 -1.17
C LEU A 17 -18.82 25.63 -0.06
N ARG A 18 -19.72 24.65 -0.03
CA ARG A 18 -19.74 23.56 0.94
C ARG A 18 -19.18 22.26 0.36
N SER A 19 -19.56 21.91 -0.87
CA SER A 19 -19.08 20.68 -1.52
C SER A 19 -19.21 20.74 -3.04
N LEU A 20 -18.35 20.00 -3.74
CA LEU A 20 -18.40 19.77 -5.17
C LEU A 20 -18.42 18.27 -5.44
N LEU A 21 -19.34 17.84 -6.31
CA LEU A 21 -19.48 16.44 -6.72
C LEU A 21 -19.40 16.31 -8.25
N PRO A 22 -18.81 15.22 -8.78
CA PRO A 22 -18.18 14.14 -8.02
C PRO A 22 -16.89 14.62 -7.33
N TRP A 23 -16.71 14.17 -6.10
CA TRP A 23 -15.46 14.37 -5.39
C TRP A 23 -14.50 13.25 -5.78
N THR A 24 -13.41 13.62 -6.43
CA THR A 24 -12.36 12.70 -6.85
C THR A 24 -11.15 12.89 -5.93
N PRO A 25 -10.83 11.91 -5.08
CA PRO A 25 -9.65 11.96 -4.24
C PRO A 25 -8.38 12.16 -5.05
N LYS A 26 -7.41 12.87 -4.47
CA LYS A 26 -6.07 12.97 -5.06
C LYS A 26 -5.45 11.57 -5.10
N THR A 27 -4.95 11.19 -6.27
CA THR A 27 -4.22 9.94 -6.45
C THR A 27 -2.90 9.99 -5.69
N VAL A 28 -2.56 8.89 -5.01
CA VAL A 28 -1.25 8.75 -4.37
C VAL A 28 -0.23 8.33 -5.42
N ALA A 29 0.88 9.05 -5.48
CA ALA A 29 2.01 8.68 -6.31
C ALA A 29 2.72 7.47 -5.69
N VAL A 30 2.91 6.43 -6.50
CA VAL A 30 3.77 5.28 -6.16
C VAL A 30 5.11 5.51 -6.86
N VAL A 31 6.20 5.22 -6.18
CA VAL A 31 7.55 5.34 -6.75
C VAL A 31 7.70 4.45 -7.98
N GLN A 32 8.39 4.96 -9.01
CA GLN A 32 8.39 4.34 -10.33
C GLN A 32 9.07 2.97 -10.33
N GLU A 33 10.15 2.82 -9.56
CA GLU A 33 10.88 1.55 -9.47
C GLU A 33 10.00 0.41 -8.95
N LEU A 34 9.03 0.70 -8.08
CA LEU A 34 8.08 -0.29 -7.61
C LEU A 34 6.91 -0.51 -8.57
N ALA A 35 6.54 0.51 -9.34
CA ALA A 35 5.56 0.34 -10.40
C ALA A 35 6.08 -0.59 -11.49
N ASP A 36 7.38 -0.55 -11.78
CA ASP A 36 8.05 -1.44 -12.73
C ASP A 36 8.11 -2.89 -12.20
N ILE A 37 8.34 -3.07 -10.90
CA ILE A 37 8.42 -4.40 -10.27
C ILE A 37 7.03 -5.02 -10.08
N SER A 38 6.08 -4.23 -9.57
CA SER A 38 4.74 -4.68 -9.24
C SER A 38 3.69 -3.64 -9.65
N PRO A 39 3.25 -3.67 -10.93
CA PRO A 39 2.17 -2.82 -11.41
C PRO A 39 0.87 -3.05 -10.64
N GLN A 40 0.59 -4.30 -10.26
CA GLN A 40 -0.61 -4.69 -9.52
C GLN A 40 -0.60 -4.17 -8.08
N PHE A 41 0.55 -4.17 -7.40
CA PHE A 41 0.70 -3.47 -6.11
C PHE A 41 0.29 -2.01 -6.24
N SER A 42 0.82 -1.32 -7.25
CA SER A 42 0.58 0.11 -7.46
C SER A 42 -0.90 0.42 -7.66
N GLU A 43 -1.60 -0.41 -8.43
CA GLU A 43 -3.03 -0.27 -8.67
C GLU A 43 -3.85 -0.52 -7.40
N ILE A 44 -3.61 -1.63 -6.71
CA ILE A 44 -4.36 -1.99 -5.49
C ILE A 44 -4.12 -0.95 -4.39
N TYR A 45 -2.89 -0.46 -4.24
CA TYR A 45 -2.55 0.56 -3.25
C TYR A 45 -3.26 1.89 -3.53
N LYS A 46 -3.35 2.31 -4.81
CA LYS A 46 -4.11 3.50 -5.21
C LYS A 46 -5.60 3.34 -4.89
N GLN A 47 -6.19 2.20 -5.22
CA GLN A 47 -7.60 1.91 -4.92
C GLN A 47 -7.87 1.89 -3.40
N ALA A 48 -6.97 1.28 -2.61
CA ALA A 48 -7.06 1.26 -1.15
C ALA A 48 -6.99 2.68 -0.56
N SER A 49 -6.06 3.52 -1.05
CA SER A 49 -5.97 4.91 -0.63
C SER A 49 -7.18 5.74 -1.04
N GLN A 50 -7.79 5.44 -2.19
CA GLN A 50 -9.03 6.08 -2.62
C GLN A 50 -10.18 5.70 -1.69
N ALA A 51 -10.33 4.41 -1.37
CA ALA A 51 -11.33 3.94 -0.40
C ALA A 51 -11.15 4.61 0.98
N GLU A 52 -9.92 4.71 1.47
CA GLU A 52 -9.60 5.40 2.72
C GLU A 52 -10.04 6.86 2.69
N SER A 53 -9.79 7.56 1.59
CA SER A 53 -10.18 8.97 1.45
C SER A 53 -11.70 9.16 1.45
N TYR A 54 -12.47 8.19 0.95
CA TYR A 54 -13.93 8.14 1.07
C TYR A 54 -14.42 7.74 2.48
N GLY A 55 -13.52 7.50 3.43
CA GLY A 55 -13.85 7.05 4.79
C GLY A 55 -14.19 5.55 4.89
N LEU A 56 -13.90 4.77 3.84
CA LEU A 56 -14.18 3.33 3.78
C LEU A 56 -13.03 2.51 4.41
N GLY A 57 -12.77 2.73 5.69
CA GLY A 57 -11.63 2.15 6.43
C GLY A 57 -11.56 0.63 6.35
N GLU A 58 -12.68 -0.05 6.59
CA GLU A 58 -12.79 -1.52 6.53
C GLU A 58 -12.42 -2.10 5.15
N ILE A 59 -12.66 -1.35 4.07
CA ILE A 59 -12.28 -1.77 2.71
C ILE A 59 -10.83 -1.41 2.41
N ALA A 60 -10.41 -0.22 2.85
CA ALA A 60 -9.06 0.27 2.66
C ALA A 60 -8.02 -0.62 3.35
N GLY A 61 -8.26 -1.05 4.60
CA GLY A 61 -7.35 -1.93 5.35
C GLY A 61 -7.09 -3.25 4.63
N VAL A 62 -8.15 -3.89 4.13
CA VAL A 62 -8.07 -5.12 3.30
C VAL A 62 -7.28 -4.85 2.01
N GLY A 63 -7.53 -3.72 1.35
CA GLY A 63 -6.81 -3.31 0.16
C GLY A 63 -5.32 -3.10 0.39
N PHE A 64 -4.95 -2.43 1.49
CA PHE A 64 -3.55 -2.22 1.86
C PHE A 64 -2.83 -3.55 2.15
N ARG A 65 -3.44 -4.45 2.94
CA ARG A 65 -2.91 -5.80 3.16
C ARG A 65 -2.70 -6.54 1.84
N LYS A 66 -3.69 -6.52 0.95
CA LYS A 66 -3.61 -7.17 -0.36
C LYS A 66 -2.46 -6.59 -1.20
N SER A 67 -2.35 -5.26 -1.29
CA SER A 67 -1.28 -4.61 -2.04
C SER A 67 0.10 -5.10 -1.59
N LEU A 68 0.35 -5.17 -0.27
CA LEU A 68 1.62 -5.62 0.27
C LEU A 68 1.97 -7.07 -0.14
N GLU A 69 0.97 -7.96 -0.18
CA GLU A 69 1.20 -9.34 -0.63
C GLU A 69 1.72 -9.39 -2.08
N TYR A 70 1.11 -8.61 -2.98
CA TYR A 70 1.55 -8.53 -4.38
C TYR A 70 2.97 -7.97 -4.46
N LEU A 71 3.26 -6.87 -3.76
CA LEU A 71 4.60 -6.26 -3.76
C LEU A 71 5.68 -7.25 -3.37
N ILE A 72 5.51 -7.94 -2.24
CA ILE A 72 6.53 -8.85 -1.71
C ILE A 72 6.70 -10.07 -2.62
N LYS A 73 5.61 -10.66 -3.13
CA LYS A 73 5.70 -11.81 -4.03
C LYS A 73 6.39 -11.44 -5.35
N ASP A 74 6.05 -10.29 -5.93
CA ASP A 74 6.66 -9.82 -7.17
C ASP A 74 8.14 -9.49 -6.96
N TYR A 75 8.49 -8.82 -5.85
CA TYR A 75 9.87 -8.53 -5.46
C TYR A 75 10.71 -9.82 -5.23
N CYS A 76 10.14 -10.84 -4.58
CA CYS A 76 10.83 -12.12 -4.40
C CYS A 76 10.99 -12.88 -5.72
N THR A 77 10.00 -12.79 -6.61
CA THR A 77 10.01 -13.42 -7.94
C THR A 77 11.08 -12.78 -8.83
N ALA A 78 11.21 -11.45 -8.80
CA ALA A 78 12.25 -10.73 -9.55
C ALA A 78 13.68 -11.13 -9.14
N GLN A 79 13.87 -11.57 -7.89
CA GLN A 79 15.16 -12.06 -7.39
C GLN A 79 15.36 -13.56 -7.58
N ASN A 80 14.28 -14.34 -7.68
CA ASN A 80 14.31 -15.79 -7.82
C ASN A 80 13.37 -16.24 -8.95
N PRO A 81 13.67 -15.94 -10.23
CA PRO A 81 12.79 -16.25 -11.35
C PRO A 81 12.49 -17.76 -11.48
N ASP A 82 13.42 -18.60 -11.06
CA ASP A 82 13.31 -20.07 -11.05
C ASP A 82 12.26 -20.60 -10.06
N LYS A 83 11.83 -19.79 -9.08
CA LYS A 83 10.91 -20.18 -8.01
C LYS A 83 9.58 -19.47 -8.06
N GLU A 84 9.25 -18.83 -9.19
CA GLU A 84 8.02 -18.04 -9.37
C GLU A 84 6.75 -18.82 -8.97
N GLU A 85 6.58 -20.04 -9.45
CA GLU A 85 5.39 -20.85 -9.18
C GLU A 85 5.26 -21.19 -7.69
N ASP A 86 6.38 -21.48 -7.04
CA ASP A 86 6.46 -21.78 -5.61
C ASP A 86 6.13 -20.55 -4.75
N ILE A 87 6.71 -19.39 -5.10
CA ILE A 87 6.44 -18.10 -4.44
C ILE A 87 4.96 -17.73 -4.52
N LYS A 88 4.33 -17.90 -5.69
CA LYS A 88 2.92 -17.55 -5.90
C LYS A 88 1.98 -18.42 -5.07
N LYS A 89 2.25 -19.72 -4.96
CA LYS A 89 1.43 -20.69 -4.23
C LYS A 89 1.58 -20.60 -2.71
N ARG A 90 2.76 -20.18 -2.22
CA ARG A 90 3.00 -20.12 -0.78
C ARG A 90 2.23 -19.00 -0.08
N PRO A 91 1.86 -19.20 1.20
CA PRO A 91 1.38 -18.13 2.06
C PRO A 91 2.44 -17.03 2.20
N ILE A 92 2.01 -15.77 2.19
CA ILE A 92 2.91 -14.60 2.24
C ILE A 92 3.90 -14.62 3.41
N ALA A 93 3.48 -15.09 4.60
CA ALA A 93 4.37 -15.20 5.75
C ALA A 93 5.55 -16.16 5.50
N GLN A 94 5.32 -17.26 4.79
CA GLN A 94 6.37 -18.21 4.41
C GLN A 94 7.26 -17.64 3.30
N VAL A 95 6.68 -16.89 2.36
CA VAL A 95 7.45 -16.20 1.32
C VAL A 95 8.43 -15.21 1.94
N ILE A 96 7.98 -14.41 2.90
CA ILE A 96 8.82 -13.44 3.60
C ILE A 96 9.97 -14.15 4.35
N GLU A 97 9.71 -15.28 5.00
CA GLU A 97 10.75 -16.01 5.71
C GLU A 97 11.81 -16.59 4.77
N ALA A 98 11.35 -17.21 3.67
CA ALA A 98 12.18 -18.04 2.82
C ALA A 98 12.93 -17.27 1.72
N PHE A 99 12.35 -16.17 1.19
CA PHE A 99 12.86 -15.52 -0.01
C PHE A 99 13.30 -14.07 0.17
N VAL A 100 12.94 -13.42 1.28
CA VAL A 100 13.41 -12.06 1.57
C VAL A 100 14.76 -12.14 2.27
N SER A 101 15.82 -11.73 1.59
CA SER A 101 17.19 -11.74 2.11
C SER A 101 17.47 -10.55 3.03
N ASN A 102 16.93 -9.39 2.72
CA ASN A 102 17.12 -8.18 3.49
C ASN A 102 16.38 -8.22 4.83
N GLU A 103 17.11 -8.10 5.93
CA GLU A 103 16.52 -8.20 7.25
C GLU A 103 15.55 -7.04 7.55
N ASN A 104 15.83 -5.82 7.07
CA ASN A 104 14.92 -4.69 7.26
C ASN A 104 13.61 -4.89 6.50
N VAL A 105 13.67 -5.33 5.24
CA VAL A 105 12.47 -5.67 4.45
C VAL A 105 11.69 -6.78 5.15
N LYS A 106 12.38 -7.85 5.57
CA LYS A 106 11.76 -9.00 6.25
C LYS A 106 11.02 -8.60 7.52
N GLN A 107 11.67 -7.83 8.40
CA GLN A 107 11.10 -7.41 9.68
C GLN A 107 9.92 -6.44 9.50
N CYS A 108 10.00 -5.50 8.55
CA CYS A 108 8.92 -4.57 8.27
C CYS A 108 7.72 -5.28 7.62
N ALA A 109 7.97 -6.12 6.60
CA ALA A 109 6.93 -6.87 5.91
C ALA A 109 6.19 -7.84 6.84
N LYS A 110 6.89 -8.55 7.74
CA LYS A 110 6.26 -9.43 8.75
C LYS A 110 5.28 -8.65 9.62
N ARG A 111 5.70 -7.51 10.17
CA ARG A 111 4.84 -6.67 11.02
C ARG A 111 3.65 -6.10 10.25
N ALA A 112 3.87 -5.67 9.02
CA ALA A 112 2.81 -5.16 8.16
C ALA A 112 1.77 -6.25 7.83
N ILE A 113 2.19 -7.51 7.62
CA ILE A 113 1.27 -8.63 7.45
C ILE A 113 0.53 -8.95 8.74
N TRP A 114 1.21 -8.94 9.91
CA TRP A 114 0.54 -9.18 11.19
C TRP A 114 -0.53 -8.14 11.49
N LEU A 115 -0.23 -6.86 11.27
CA LEU A 115 -1.20 -5.79 11.46
C LEU A 115 -2.28 -5.81 10.37
N GLY A 116 -1.92 -6.06 9.11
CA GLY A 116 -2.89 -6.18 8.02
C GLY A 116 -3.85 -7.35 8.18
N ASN A 117 -3.48 -8.40 8.92
CA ASN A 117 -4.40 -9.47 9.29
C ASN A 117 -5.55 -8.95 10.16
N ASP A 118 -5.31 -7.99 11.06
CA ASP A 118 -6.35 -7.42 11.92
C ASP A 118 -7.42 -6.64 11.13
N GLU A 119 -7.09 -6.18 9.91
CA GLU A 119 -8.03 -5.54 8.98
C GLU A 119 -8.91 -6.54 8.22
N THR A 120 -8.73 -7.84 8.43
CA THR A 120 -9.45 -8.91 7.71
C THR A 120 -10.08 -9.94 8.62
N HIS A 121 -9.60 -10.07 9.86
CA HIS A 121 -10.09 -11.06 10.81
C HIS A 121 -11.07 -10.42 11.78
N TYR A 122 -12.04 -11.21 12.23
CA TYR A 122 -13.06 -10.77 13.19
C TYR A 122 -12.47 -10.30 14.53
N VAL A 123 -11.38 -10.93 14.97
CA VAL A 123 -10.69 -10.59 16.22
C VAL A 123 -9.40 -9.85 15.87
N ARG A 124 -9.28 -8.62 16.39
CA ARG A 124 -8.04 -7.84 16.33
C ARG A 124 -7.10 -8.28 17.44
N LYS A 125 -5.81 -8.40 17.12
CA LYS A 125 -4.77 -8.81 18.06
C LYS A 125 -3.95 -7.63 18.58
N TRP A 126 -3.82 -6.56 17.80
CA TRP A 126 -2.99 -5.41 18.09
C TRP A 126 -3.86 -4.23 18.53
N GLU A 127 -4.27 -4.24 19.79
CA GLU A 127 -5.02 -3.14 20.38
C GLU A 127 -4.18 -1.85 20.39
N GLY A 128 -4.78 -0.73 19.99
CA GLY A 128 -4.10 0.57 19.89
C GLY A 128 -3.31 0.81 18.60
N LYS A 129 -3.41 -0.10 17.63
CA LYS A 129 -2.89 0.09 16.26
C LYS A 129 -4.02 0.26 15.26
N ASP A 130 -3.77 1.07 14.23
CA ASP A 130 -4.76 1.38 13.20
C ASP A 130 -4.20 1.31 11.77
N ILE A 131 -5.05 1.67 10.79
CA ILE A 131 -4.70 1.70 9.37
C ILE A 131 -3.52 2.64 9.05
N LYS A 132 -3.26 3.66 9.88
CA LYS A 132 -2.12 4.57 9.69
C LYS A 132 -0.82 3.87 10.05
N ASP A 133 -0.81 3.08 11.13
CA ASP A 133 0.35 2.24 11.48
C ASP A 133 0.63 1.23 10.36
N LEU A 134 -0.41 0.60 9.79
CA LEU A 134 -0.27 -0.32 8.66
C LEU A 134 0.36 0.38 7.45
N LYS A 135 -0.15 1.56 7.08
CA LYS A 135 0.39 2.34 5.97
C LYS A 135 1.84 2.74 6.20
N LEU A 136 2.21 3.12 7.42
CA LEU A 136 3.59 3.46 7.76
C LEU A 136 4.51 2.24 7.59
N LEU A 137 4.08 1.06 8.03
CA LEU A 137 4.85 -0.18 7.84
C LEU A 137 4.99 -0.54 6.35
N ILE A 138 3.93 -0.39 5.55
CA ILE A 138 3.99 -0.59 4.10
C ILE A 138 4.96 0.40 3.47
N GLN A 139 4.88 1.68 3.84
CA GLN A 139 5.77 2.73 3.31
C GLN A 139 7.24 2.45 3.63
N ILE A 140 7.57 2.06 4.87
CA ILE A 140 8.95 1.72 5.24
C ILE A 140 9.42 0.47 4.47
N THR A 141 8.56 -0.53 4.30
CA THR A 141 8.88 -1.73 3.51
C THR A 141 9.17 -1.37 2.05
N VAL A 142 8.34 -0.53 1.45
CA VAL A 142 8.50 0.03 0.10
C VAL A 142 9.85 0.75 -0.04
N ASN A 143 10.19 1.62 0.91
CA ASN A 143 11.44 2.37 0.87
C ASN A 143 12.67 1.46 0.90
N TRP A 144 12.67 0.41 1.73
CA TRP A 144 13.78 -0.54 1.77
C TRP A 144 13.92 -1.33 0.47
N ILE A 145 12.82 -1.79 -0.11
CA ILE A 145 12.84 -2.48 -1.41
C ILE A 145 13.38 -1.53 -2.50
N GLN A 146 12.89 -0.29 -2.53
CA GLN A 146 13.33 0.71 -3.49
C GLN A 146 14.84 0.95 -3.38
N GLN A 147 15.38 1.09 -2.16
CA GLN A 147 16.80 1.25 -1.93
C GLN A 147 17.61 0.08 -2.51
N GLU A 148 17.20 -1.17 -2.26
CA GLU A 148 17.90 -2.33 -2.80
C GLU A 148 17.88 -2.39 -4.33
N VAL A 149 16.74 -2.08 -4.94
CA VAL A 149 16.57 -2.09 -6.39
C VAL A 149 17.46 -1.03 -7.04
N ILE A 150 17.47 0.18 -6.48
CA ILE A 150 18.32 1.27 -6.98
C ILE A 150 19.80 0.93 -6.78
N THR A 151 20.19 0.44 -5.60
CA THR A 151 21.57 0.05 -5.33
C THR A 151 22.03 -1.04 -6.29
N LYS A 152 21.21 -2.05 -6.56
CA LYS A 152 21.55 -3.11 -7.51
C LYS A 152 21.76 -2.57 -8.92
N LYS A 153 20.84 -1.75 -9.43
CA LYS A 153 20.96 -1.10 -10.75
C LYS A 153 22.24 -0.27 -10.86
N LEU A 154 22.53 0.56 -9.85
CA LEU A 154 23.73 1.40 -9.83
C LEU A 154 25.02 0.57 -9.83
N LEU A 155 25.06 -0.54 -9.08
CA LEU A 155 26.24 -1.42 -9.05
C LEU A 155 26.44 -2.17 -10.37
N GLU A 156 25.37 -2.53 -11.07
CA GLU A 156 25.42 -3.14 -12.40
C GLU A 156 25.88 -2.13 -13.47
N ASP A 157 25.42 -0.88 -13.40
CA ASP A 157 25.81 0.19 -14.33
C ASP A 157 27.27 0.65 -14.16
N MET A 158 27.86 0.44 -12.98
CA MET A 158 29.25 0.81 -12.65
C MET A 158 30.27 -0.30 -12.93
N GLN A 159 29.85 -1.43 -13.50
CA GLN A 159 30.71 -2.54 -13.95
C GLN A 159 31.02 -2.44 -15.44
#